data_AF-A0A1F5DFL7-F1
#
_entry.id   AF-A0A1F5DFL7-F1
#
_cell.length_a   1.000
_cell.length_b   1.000
_cell.length_c   1.000
_cell.angle_alpha   90.00
_cell.angle_beta   90.00
_cell.angle_gamma   90.00
#
_symmetry.space_group_name_H-M   'P 1'
#
loop_
_entity.id
_entity.type
_entity.pdbx_description
1 polymer ?
#
loop_
_entity_poly.entity_id
_entity_poly.type
_entity_poly.pdbx_seq_one_letter_code
_entity_poly.pdbx_strand_id
1 'polypeptide(L)' 'MNRLQEKYQKQVIGKIQQEFSIENCMAVPRIIKVVINVGIGDLARESQPREKAIA' A
#
# COMPACT_ATOMS: atom_id res chain seq x y z
N MET A 1 -17.74 -3.54 -2.31
CA MET A 1 -16.31 -3.54 -2.73
C MET A 1 -15.56 -2.48 -1.92
N ASN A 2 -14.25 -2.59 -1.75
CA ASN A 2 -13.46 -1.62 -0.96
C ASN A 2 -13.12 -0.37 -1.80
N ARG A 3 -13.22 0.85 -1.23
CA ARG A 3 -13.08 2.14 -1.95
C ARG A 3 -11.79 2.24 -2.78
N LEU A 4 -10.68 1.76 -2.23
CA LEU A 4 -9.37 1.80 -2.88
C LEU A 4 -9.28 0.85 -4.06
N GLN A 5 -9.90 -0.33 -3.95
CA GLN A 5 -9.93 -1.32 -5.02
C GLN A 5 -10.72 -0.80 -6.22
N GLU A 6 -11.87 -0.16 -5.98
CA GLU A 6 -12.67 0.43 -7.05
C GLU A 6 -11.94 1.59 -7.74
N LYS A 7 -11.30 2.47 -6.97
CA LYS A 7 -10.51 3.57 -7.53
C LYS A 7 -9.37 3.04 -8.41
N TYR A 8 -8.67 2.00 -7.95
CA TYR A 8 -7.60 1.38 -8.71
C TYR A 8 -8.09 0.82 -10.04
N GLN A 9 -9.15 0.01 -10.01
CA GLN A 9 -9.70 -0.64 -11.21
C GLN A 9 -10.29 0.35 -12.22
N LYS A 10 -11.06 1.35 -11.76
CA LYS A 10 -11.81 2.27 -12.64
C LYS A 10 -10.96 3.43 -13.16
N GLN A 11 -9.99 3.92 -12.40
CA GLN A 11 -9.30 5.18 -12.70
C GLN A 11 -7.79 5.00 -12.90
N VAL A 12 -7.13 4.18 -12.08
CA VAL A 12 -5.67 4.11 -12.05
C VAL A 12 -5.11 3.25 -13.19
N ILE A 13 -5.74 2.09 -13.47
CA ILE A 13 -5.30 1.18 -14.54
C ILE A 13 -5.27 1.91 -15.90
N GLY A 14 -6.36 2.60 -16.26
CA GLY A 14 -6.44 3.31 -17.55
C GLY A 14 -5.41 4.43 -17.67
N LYS A 15 -5.16 5.19 -16.59
CA LYS A 15 -4.13 6.23 -16.59
C LYS A 15 -2.73 5.67 -16.78
N ILE A 16 -2.39 4.58 -16.06
CA ILE A 16 -1.07 3.93 -16.19
C ILE A 16 -0.89 3.35 -17.59
N GLN A 17 -1.92 2.72 -18.16
CA GLN A 17 -1.84 2.20 -19.53
C GLN A 17 -1.55 3.29 -20.56
N GLN A 18 -2.19 4.46 -20.41
CA GLN A 18 -1.97 5.61 -21.29
C GLN A 18 -0.60 6.26 -21.09
N GLU A 19 -0.20 6.51 -19.85
CA GLU A 19 1.08 7.16 -19.53
C GLU A 19 2.29 6.31 -19.95
N PHE A 20 2.20 4.99 -19.78
CA PHE A 20 3.30 4.07 -20.06
C PHE A 20 3.14 3.31 -21.39
N SER A 21 2.12 3.64 -22.20
CA SER A 21 1.83 2.99 -23.48
C SER A 21 1.84 1.46 -23.41
N ILE A 22 1.25 0.91 -22.34
CA ILE A 22 1.24 -0.53 -22.09
C ILE A 22 0.09 -1.17 -22.87
N GLU A 23 0.41 -1.92 -23.91
CA GLU A 23 -0.57 -2.60 -24.78
C GLU A 23 -1.26 -3.78 -24.06
N ASN A 24 -0.58 -4.44 -23.13
CA ASN A 24 -1.10 -5.61 -22.43
C ASN A 24 -1.75 -5.24 -21.08
N CYS A 25 -3.05 -5.46 -20.95
CA CYS A 25 -3.80 -5.22 -19.70
C CYS A 25 -3.24 -5.96 -18.48
N MET A 26 -2.63 -7.13 -18.67
CA MET A 26 -2.06 -7.89 -17.55
C MET A 26 -0.69 -7.36 -17.09
N ALA A 27 -0.01 -6.56 -17.92
CA ALA A 27 1.29 -5.98 -17.61
C ALA A 27 1.19 -4.75 -16.69
N VAL A 28 -0.03 -4.29 -16.37
CA VAL A 28 -0.24 -3.15 -15.47
C VAL A 28 0.23 -3.50 -14.04
N PRO A 29 1.12 -2.70 -13.44
CA PRO A 29 1.71 -2.99 -12.13
C PRO A 29 0.66 -2.96 -11.01
N ARG A 30 0.71 -3.97 -10.13
CA ARG A 30 -0.21 -4.16 -8.99
C ARG A 30 0.53 -4.10 -7.66
N ILE A 31 -0.18 -3.64 -6.62
CA ILE A 31 0.33 -3.66 -5.24
C ILE A 31 0.15 -5.08 -4.68
N ILE A 32 1.26 -5.74 -4.36
CA ILE A 32 1.26 -7.13 -3.85
C ILE A 32 1.20 -7.15 -2.32
N LYS A 33 2.02 -6.32 -1.66
CA LYS A 33 2.01 -6.18 -0.20
C LYS A 33 2.48 -4.79 0.21
N VAL A 34 1.98 -4.34 1.34
CA VAL A 34 2.51 -3.17 2.06
C VAL A 34 3.11 -3.69 3.36
N VAL A 35 4.41 -3.52 3.53
CA VAL A 35 5.11 -3.90 4.76
C VAL A 35 5.30 -2.64 5.59
N ILE A 36 4.71 -2.61 6.77
CA ILE A 36 4.93 -1.54 7.74
C ILE A 36 5.96 -2.06 8.73
N ASN A 37 7.13 -1.44 8.73
CA ASN A 37 8.17 -1.71 9.72
C ASN A 37 8.14 -0.61 10.77
N VAL A 38 7.96 -0.97 12.03
CA VAL A 38 8.00 -0.02 13.16
C VAL A 38 9.23 -0.37 14.00
N GLY A 39 10.20 0.54 14.05
CA GLY A 39 11.40 0.39 14.88
C GLY A 39 11.11 0.78 16.33
N ILE A 40 11.05 -0.20 17.23
CA ILE A 40 10.74 -0.01 18.67
C ILE A 40 12.06 0.03 19.48
N GLY A 41 13.08 0.73 18.98
CA GLY A 41 14.41 0.75 19.59
C GLY A 41 14.43 1.35 21.00
N ASP A 42 13.77 2.50 21.19
CA ASP A 42 13.74 3.22 22.47
C ASP A 42 12.56 2.78 23.36
N LEU A 43 11.45 2.38 22.75
CA LEU A 43 10.23 1.89 23.41
C LEU A 43 10.39 0.49 24.05
N ALA A 44 11.50 -0.21 23.79
CA ALA A 44 11.82 -1.49 24.45
C ALA A 44 12.41 -1.32 25.86
N ARG A 45 12.97 -0.14 26.19
CA ARG A 45 13.60 0.13 27.50
C ARG A 45 12.60 0.59 28.56
N GLU A 46 11.51 1.26 28.15
CA GLU A 46 10.42 1.63 29.06
C GLU A 46 9.33 0.55 28.99
N SER A 47 9.16 -0.15 30.10
CA SER A 47 8.26 -1.30 30.26
C SER A 47 6.75 -0.95 30.27
N GLN A 48 6.29 0.06 29.50
CA GLN A 48 4.88 0.45 29.38
C GLN A 48 4.58 1.22 28.07
N PRO A 49 3.39 1.06 27.47
CA PRO A 49 2.79 -0.13 26.85
C PRO A 49 2.90 -0.05 25.31
N ARG A 50 3.12 -1.20 24.67
CA ARG A 50 3.23 -1.37 23.21
C ARG A 50 2.01 -0.87 22.41
N GLU A 51 0.92 -0.54 23.08
CA GLU A 51 -0.35 -0.08 22.51
C GLU A 51 -0.26 1.33 21.90
N LYS A 52 0.61 2.22 22.40
CA LYS A 52 0.73 3.59 21.86
C LYS A 52 1.32 3.64 20.44
N ALA A 53 2.05 2.61 20.02
CA ALA A 53 2.68 2.56 18.71
C ALA A 53 1.75 2.05 17.59
N ILE A 54 0.54 1.60 17.93
CA ILE A 54 -0.38 0.88 17.02
C ILE A 54 -1.64 1.73 16.70
N ALA A 55 -1.73 2.97 17.21
CA ALA A 55 -2.85 3.89 16.97
C ALA A 55 -2.69 4.73 15.69
#